data_AF-A0A2M7FI11-F1
#
_entry.id   AF-A0A2M7FI11-F1
#
_cell.length_a   1.000
_cell.length_b   1.000
_cell.length_c   1.000
_cell.angle_alpha   90.00
_cell.angle_beta   90.00
_cell.angle_gamma   90.00
#
_symmetry.space_group_name_H-M   'P 1'
#
loop_
_entity.id
_entity.type
_entity.pdbx_description
1 polymer ?
#
loop_
_entity_poly.entity_id
_entity_poly.type
_entity_poly.pdbx_seq_one_letter_code
_entity_poly.pdbx_strand_id
1 'polypeptide(L)'
;MSDLLRNIDARTKLAGTNKLEILMFTLGRDTRTERQEIFGINVFKVREVMRIPAITRAPEMPAAVEGMVSLRGALVPVINLAKYIRMETDCKPEIMIVTEYNGHTQGFLVK
;
A
#
# COMPACT_ATOMS: atom_id res chain seq x y z
N MET A 1 -21.34 -25.71 -5.77
CA MET A 1 -20.04 -25.49 -6.43
C MET A 1 -19.36 -24.34 -5.68
N SER A 2 -18.34 -24.64 -4.88
CA SER A 2 -17.83 -23.78 -3.80
C SER A 2 -17.31 -22.42 -4.30
N ASP A 3 -17.63 -21.33 -3.60
CA ASP A 3 -17.16 -19.96 -3.90
C ASP A 3 -15.64 -19.84 -4.03
N LEU A 4 -14.92 -20.80 -3.45
CA LEU A 4 -13.47 -20.94 -3.55
C LEU A 4 -13.00 -21.18 -5.00
N LEU A 5 -13.72 -22.00 -5.77
CA LEU A 5 -13.40 -22.27 -7.19
C LEU A 5 -13.65 -21.03 -8.06
N ARG A 6 -14.69 -20.24 -7.78
CA ARG A 6 -14.97 -18.98 -8.49
C ARG A 6 -13.90 -17.93 -8.21
N ASN A 7 -13.42 -17.83 -6.97
CA ASN A 7 -12.35 -16.91 -6.60
C ASN A 7 -11.00 -17.30 -7.23
N ILE A 8 -10.72 -18.60 -7.34
CA ILE A 8 -9.56 -19.11 -8.08
C ILE A 8 -9.68 -18.77 -9.57
N ASP A 9 -10.82 -19.07 -10.19
CA ASP A 9 -11.06 -18.80 -11.62
C ASP A 9 -11.00 -17.31 -11.97
N ALA A 10 -11.52 -16.43 -11.12
CA ALA A 10 -11.43 -14.99 -11.33
C ALA A 10 -9.97 -14.51 -11.34
N ARG A 11 -9.13 -15.03 -10.43
CA ARG A 11 -7.70 -14.70 -10.36
C ARG A 11 -6.89 -15.31 -11.49
N THR A 12 -7.15 -16.57 -11.88
CA THR A 12 -6.44 -17.23 -12.99
C THR A 12 -6.82 -16.65 -14.35
N LYS A 13 -8.08 -16.24 -14.56
CA LYS A 13 -8.54 -15.63 -15.82
C LYS A 13 -7.95 -14.22 -16.06
N LEU A 14 -7.69 -13.46 -14.98
CA LEU A 14 -6.97 -12.20 -15.06
C LEU A 14 -5.49 -12.42 -15.42
N ALA A 15 -4.83 -13.43 -14.81
CA ALA A 15 -3.45 -13.80 -15.17
C ALA A 15 -3.33 -14.32 -16.62
N GLY A 16 -4.33 -15.05 -17.11
CA GLY A 16 -4.34 -15.67 -18.45
C GLY A 16 -4.61 -14.71 -19.62
N THR A 17 -5.07 -13.48 -19.37
CA THR A 17 -5.36 -12.48 -20.43
C THR A 17 -4.27 -11.42 -20.60
N ASN A 18 -3.17 -11.51 -19.83
CA ASN A 18 -2.09 -10.51 -19.79
C ASN A 18 -2.61 -9.07 -19.58
N LYS A 19 -3.75 -8.92 -18.89
CA LYS A 19 -4.34 -7.62 -18.58
C LYS A 19 -3.65 -7.04 -17.36
N LEU A 20 -3.00 -5.90 -17.56
CA LEU A 20 -2.38 -5.13 -16.48
C LEU A 20 -3.46 -4.30 -15.79
N GLU A 21 -3.76 -4.63 -14.54
CA GLU A 21 -4.61 -3.84 -13.67
C GLU A 21 -3.77 -3.14 -12.60
N ILE A 22 -3.94 -1.82 -12.50
CA ILE A 22 -3.17 -0.95 -11.61
C ILE A 22 -4.12 -0.17 -10.72
N LEU A 23 -3.89 -0.22 -9.42
CA LEU A 23 -4.45 0.73 -8.46
C LEU A 23 -3.64 2.01 -8.53
N MET A 24 -4.26 3.09 -9.01
CA MET A 24 -3.66 4.42 -9.07
C MET A 24 -3.90 5.19 -7.77
N PHE A 25 -2.89 5.91 -7.30
CA PHE A 25 -2.96 6.75 -6.10
C PHE A 25 -2.01 7.94 -6.20
N THR A 26 -2.11 8.87 -5.25
CA THR A 26 -1.18 10.01 -5.15
C THR A 26 -0.53 10.01 -3.77
N LEU A 27 0.62 10.68 -3.65
CA LEU A 27 1.25 10.91 -2.36
C LEU A 27 1.03 12.33 -1.82
N GLY A 28 0.36 13.18 -2.61
CA GLY A 28 0.25 14.62 -2.36
C GLY A 28 0.94 15.45 -3.43
N ARG A 29 0.95 16.77 -3.21
CA ARG A 29 1.71 17.69 -4.05
C ARG A 29 3.13 17.78 -3.52
N ASP A 30 4.11 17.58 -4.38
CA ASP A 30 5.53 17.77 -4.05
C ASP A 30 5.80 19.27 -3.91
N THR A 31 6.24 19.72 -2.73
CA THR A 31 6.51 21.13 -2.44
C THR A 31 7.71 21.66 -3.22
N ARG A 32 8.64 20.79 -3.66
CA ARG A 32 9.85 21.19 -4.39
C ARG A 32 9.61 21.40 -5.87
N THR A 33 8.74 20.58 -6.46
CA THR A 33 8.42 20.62 -7.91
C THR A 33 7.08 21.26 -8.20
N GLU A 34 6.26 21.48 -7.16
CA GLU A 34 4.88 21.94 -7.22
C GLU A 34 3.91 21.02 -7.98
N ARG A 35 4.32 19.78 -8.28
CA ARG A 35 3.54 18.81 -9.05
C ARG A 35 2.84 17.79 -8.17
N GLN A 36 1.70 17.30 -8.64
CA GLN A 36 1.02 16.15 -8.08
C GLN A 36 1.16 14.98 -9.05
N GLU A 37 1.96 13.99 -8.67
CA GLU A 37 2.23 12.82 -9.51
C GLU A 37 1.24 11.69 -9.20
N ILE A 38 0.94 10.89 -10.23
CA ILE A 38 0.14 9.67 -10.11
C ILE A 38 1.08 8.49 -10.02
N PHE A 39 0.93 7.70 -8.97
CA PHE A 39 1.64 6.44 -8.76
C PHE A 39 0.69 5.28 -9.03
N GLY A 40 1.26 4.11 -9.28
CA GLY A 40 0.51 2.90 -9.58
C GLY A 40 1.12 1.68 -8.90
N ILE A 41 0.27 0.83 -8.35
CA ILE A 41 0.65 -0.52 -7.90
C ILE A 41 -0.20 -1.56 -8.59
N ASN A 42 0.42 -2.68 -8.98
CA ASN A 42 -0.32 -3.81 -9.52
C ASN A 42 -1.34 -4.31 -8.48
N VAL A 43 -2.60 -4.45 -8.88
CA VAL A 43 -3.70 -4.87 -7.98
C VAL A 43 -3.46 -6.23 -7.34
N PHE A 44 -2.71 -7.14 -7.99
CA PHE A 44 -2.37 -8.44 -7.41
C PHE A 44 -1.43 -8.35 -6.20
N LYS A 45 -0.75 -7.22 -6.01
CA LYS A 45 0.06 -6.95 -4.82
C LYS A 45 -0.74 -6.31 -3.70
N VAL A 46 -1.99 -5.90 -3.96
CA VAL A 46 -2.86 -5.26 -2.98
C VAL A 46 -3.75 -6.30 -2.32
N ARG A 47 -3.72 -6.36 -0.99
CA ARG A 47 -4.62 -7.20 -0.19
C ARG A 47 -5.91 -6.46 0.13
N GLU A 48 -5.80 -5.22 0.58
CA GLU A 48 -6.92 -4.34 0.91
C GLU A 48 -6.47 -2.88 0.98
N VAL A 49 -7.42 -1.95 0.87
CA VAL A 49 -7.24 -0.50 1.04
C VAL A 49 -8.12 -0.06 2.19
N MET A 50 -7.55 0.64 3.17
CA MET A 50 -8.27 1.01 4.39
C MET A 50 -7.79 2.36 4.94
N ARG A 51 -8.56 2.92 5.89
CA ARG A 51 -8.11 4.05 6.70
C ARG A 51 -6.95 3.63 7.60
N ILE A 52 -6.08 4.58 7.91
CA ILE A 52 -4.90 4.35 8.74
C ILE A 52 -5.34 4.03 10.19
N PRO A 53 -5.06 2.83 10.73
CA PRO A 53 -5.31 2.53 12.13
C PRO A 53 -4.23 3.16 13.02
N ALA A 54 -4.36 3.04 14.34
CA ALA A 54 -3.32 3.52 15.25
C ALA A 54 -1.98 2.81 14.98
N ILE A 55 -0.94 3.59 14.66
CA ILE A 55 0.41 3.11 14.39
C ILE A 55 1.22 3.15 15.68
N THR A 56 1.87 2.04 16.01
CA THR A 56 2.80 1.95 17.15
C THR A 56 4.23 2.06 16.64
N ARG A 57 4.93 3.14 17.02
CA ARG A 57 6.32 3.38 16.63
C ARG A 57 7.29 2.85 17.69
N ALA A 58 8.35 2.19 17.25
CA ALA A 58 9.45 1.77 18.13
C ALA A 58 10.68 2.70 17.96
N PRO A 59 11.57 2.77 18.98
CA PRO A 59 12.85 3.43 18.84
C PRO A 59 13.66 2.90 17.64
N GLU A 60 14.54 3.74 17.11
CA GLU A 60 15.51 3.39 16.06
C GLU A 60 14.93 2.86 14.74
N MET A 61 13.62 3.01 14.52
CA MET A 61 13.01 2.68 13.25
C MET A 61 13.53 3.60 12.12
N PRO A 62 13.75 3.06 10.90
CA PRO A 62 14.12 3.87 9.75
C PRO A 62 13.15 5.02 9.52
N ALA A 63 13.63 6.17 9.04
CA ALA A 63 12.83 7.39 8.94
C ALA A 63 11.53 7.26 8.12
N ALA A 64 11.52 6.38 7.11
CA ALA A 64 10.36 6.10 6.27
C ALA A 64 9.38 5.10 6.89
N VAL A 65 9.77 4.39 7.96
CA VAL A 65 8.90 3.45 8.68
C VAL A 65 8.25 4.19 9.84
N GLU A 66 6.94 4.41 9.75
CA GLU A 66 6.18 5.11 10.79
C GLU A 66 5.95 4.23 12.02
N GLY A 67 5.95 2.91 11.84
CA GLY A 67 5.75 1.96 12.93
C GLY A 67 5.18 0.62 12.47
N MET A 68 4.48 -0.03 13.38
CA MET A 68 3.76 -1.28 13.18
C MET A 68 2.27 -1.07 13.47
N VAL A 69 1.42 -1.85 12.79
CA VAL A 69 0.00 -1.96 13.09
C VAL A 69 -0.36 -3.43 13.32
N SER A 70 -1.30 -3.70 14.23
CA SER A 70 -1.87 -5.03 14.38
C SER A 70 -3.06 -5.17 13.43
N LEU A 71 -2.90 -5.98 12.38
CA LEU A 71 -3.94 -6.27 11.41
C LEU A 71 -4.36 -7.73 11.55
N ARG A 72 -5.55 -7.97 12.09
CA ARG A 72 -6.11 -9.31 12.33
C ARG A 72 -5.14 -10.24 13.09
N GLY A 73 -4.43 -9.68 14.08
CA GLY A 73 -3.45 -10.40 14.90
C GLY A 73 -2.05 -10.51 14.30
N ALA A 74 -1.84 -10.07 13.05
CA ALA A 74 -0.52 -10.00 12.44
C ALA A 74 0.08 -8.59 12.60
N LEU A 75 1.36 -8.51 12.98
CA LEU A 75 2.09 -7.25 13.01
C LEU A 75 2.55 -6.89 11.59
N VAL A 76 2.04 -5.79 11.08
CA VAL A 76 2.32 -5.28 9.73
C VAL A 76 3.16 -4.00 9.85
N PRO A 77 4.36 -3.92 9.25
CA PRO A 77 5.12 -2.69 9.18
C PRO A 77 4.42 -1.66 8.29
N VAL A 78 4.44 -0.41 8.72
CA VAL A 78 3.81 0.71 8.02
C VAL A 78 4.89 1.65 7.50
N ILE A 79 4.91 1.81 6.18
CA ILE A 79 5.91 2.56 5.43
C ILE A 79 5.24 3.79 4.82
N ASN A 80 5.77 4.96 5.11
CA ASN A 80 5.40 6.21 4.46
C ASN A 80 6.11 6.32 3.11
N LEU A 81 5.36 6.16 2.02
CA LEU A 81 5.95 6.14 0.68
C LEU A 81 6.55 7.49 0.28
N ALA A 82 5.94 8.61 0.68
CA ALA A 82 6.48 9.95 0.41
C ALA A 82 7.87 10.10 1.06
N LYS A 83 8.00 9.74 2.34
CA LYS A 83 9.29 9.72 3.03
C LYS A 83 10.28 8.74 2.40
N TYR A 84 9.82 7.56 1.99
CA TYR A 84 10.67 6.53 1.38
C TYR A 84 11.32 7.00 0.08
N ILE A 85 10.55 7.65 -0.80
CA ILE A 85 11.06 8.21 -2.06
C ILE A 85 11.67 9.61 -1.91
N ARG A 86 11.72 10.14 -0.67
CA ARG A 86 12.22 11.49 -0.34
C ARG A 86 11.45 12.61 -1.04
N MET A 87 10.13 12.46 -1.12
CA MET A 87 9.20 13.49 -1.60
C MET A 87 8.66 14.28 -0.40
N GLU A 88 8.76 15.61 -0.47
CA GLU A 88 8.17 16.51 0.52
C GLU A 88 6.73 16.81 0.13
N THR A 89 5.78 16.39 0.95
CA THR A 89 4.35 16.52 0.65
C THR A 89 3.71 17.56 1.54
N ASP A 90 2.80 18.35 0.96
CA ASP A 90 2.02 19.37 1.67
C ASP A 90 0.87 18.79 2.53
N CYS A 91 0.61 17.50 2.39
CA CYS A 91 -0.44 16.78 3.11
C CYS A 91 0.10 15.61 3.93
N LYS A 92 -0.71 15.18 4.90
CA LYS A 92 -0.51 13.91 5.61
C LYS A 92 -1.14 12.76 4.81
N PRO A 93 -0.63 11.53 4.94
CA PRO A 93 -1.31 10.37 4.38
C PRO A 93 -2.65 10.13 5.11
N GLU A 94 -3.67 9.68 4.38
CA GLU A 94 -4.99 9.36 4.92
C GLU A 94 -5.39 7.90 4.69
N ILE A 95 -4.76 7.25 3.71
CA ILE A 95 -5.06 5.87 3.30
C ILE A 95 -3.84 4.98 3.53
N MET A 96 -4.11 3.75 3.97
CA MET A 96 -3.15 2.66 4.04
C MET A 96 -3.52 1.59 3.00
N ILE A 97 -2.61 1.33 2.07
CA ILE A 97 -2.70 0.21 1.13
C ILE A 97 -1.95 -0.97 1.75
N VAL A 98 -2.66 -2.04 2.11
CA VAL A 98 -2.04 -3.27 2.59
C VAL A 98 -1.58 -4.06 1.38
N THR A 99 -0.28 -4.34 1.31
CA THR A 99 0.33 -5.04 0.18
C THR A 99 1.06 -6.29 0.62
N GLU A 100 1.24 -7.23 -0.32
CA GLU A 100 2.01 -8.44 -0.09
C GLU A 100 2.99 -8.73 -1.21
N TYR A 101 4.23 -9.01 -0.84
CA TYR A 101 5.27 -9.44 -1.76
C TYR A 101 6.19 -10.46 -1.10
N ASN A 102 6.42 -11.58 -1.79
CA ASN A 102 7.27 -12.67 -1.29
C ASN A 102 6.90 -13.15 0.13
N GLY A 103 5.60 -13.28 0.42
CA GLY A 103 5.09 -13.69 1.73
C GLY A 103 5.17 -12.63 2.84
N HIS A 104 5.76 -11.46 2.57
CA HIS A 104 5.79 -10.35 3.50
C HIS A 104 4.60 -9.42 3.24
N THR A 105 3.89 -9.06 4.31
CA THR A 105 2.81 -8.07 4.27
C THR A 105 3.30 -6.74 4.81
N GLN A 106 2.99 -5.63 4.13
CA GLN A 106 3.37 -4.28 4.53
C GLN A 106 2.26 -3.28 4.20
N GLY A 107 2.11 -2.27 5.05
CA GLY A 107 1.19 -1.15 4.83
C GLY A 107 1.94 0.01 4.18
N PHE A 108 1.43 0.50 3.05
CA PHE A 108 1.92 1.71 2.41
C PHE A 108 0.98 2.88 2.72
N LEU A 109 1.53 3.93 3.32
CA LEU A 109 0.78 5.17 3.53
C LEU A 109 0.82 6.02 2.27
N VAL A 110 -0.36 6.44 1.84
CA VAL A 110 -0.61 7.28 0.67
C VAL A 110 -1.61 8.38 1.04
N LYS A 111 -1.78 9.38 0.17
CA LYS A 111 -2.83 10.38 0.34
C LYS A 111 -4.19 9.73 0.16
#